data_AF-A0AAF0EU07-F1
#
_entry.id   AF-A0AAF0EU07-F1
#
_cell.length_a   1.000
_cell.length_b   1.000
_cell.length_c   1.000
_cell.angle_alpha   90.00
_cell.angle_beta   90.00
_cell.angle_gamma   90.00
#
_symmetry.space_group_name_H-M   'P 1'
#
loop_
_entity.id
_entity.type
_entity.pdbx_description
1 polymer ?
#
loop_
_entity_poly.entity_id
_entity_poly.type
_entity_poly.pdbx_seq_one_letter_code
_entity_poly.pdbx_strand_id
1 'polypeptide(L)'
;MTEPEKLAEGSAPASTDAAAEKNDVPAELASMTKATLDAAIEETNTKATSSEISEEGAEIRTIFQDPVNFNVKHPLFNAWTLWFDNPGFRGSSSAKERRESWGANLHKIVEISTVEEFWGLYNNIVPPSNLPQSANYYLFKTGIQPAWEDPANGNGGKWSIQLPREKHRGQIDKLWLYTMLAAIGEVLETPSSESSPPNDREQELVTGVILQARSNYYRISVWTRRADEWDVPEPTDEEGRASLAVAKRLLEIGRFFKSEVLGYPLDAKVGGGFSSEVEFQSHKDSEKKRGKRALVN
;
A
#
# COMPACT_ATOMS: atom_id res chain seq x y z
N MET A 1 36.67 39.89 -56.64
CA MET A 1 36.99 38.75 -55.75
C MET A 1 35.68 38.30 -55.12
N THR A 2 35.27 37.08 -55.50
CA THR A 2 34.21 36.22 -54.96
C THR A 2 32.76 36.71 -54.89
N GLU A 3 31.98 36.05 -55.74
CA GLU A 3 30.51 35.91 -55.91
C GLU A 3 29.80 35.22 -54.69
N PRO A 4 28.46 34.99 -54.72
CA PRO A 4 27.53 35.38 -53.65
C PRO A 4 26.66 34.20 -53.14
N GLU A 5 25.41 34.50 -52.70
CA GLU A 5 24.29 33.60 -52.35
C GLU A 5 24.25 33.09 -50.88
N LYS A 6 23.11 33.01 -50.16
CA LYS A 6 21.68 33.02 -50.50
C LYS A 6 20.81 33.11 -49.21
N LEU A 7 19.62 33.72 -49.34
CA LEU A 7 18.24 33.29 -48.93
C LEU A 7 18.04 32.61 -47.54
N ALA A 8 16.93 32.74 -46.81
CA ALA A 8 15.62 33.39 -46.99
C ALA A 8 14.84 33.40 -45.65
N GLU A 9 13.70 34.09 -45.69
CA GLU A 9 12.66 34.40 -44.70
C GLU A 9 12.06 33.23 -43.91
N GLY A 10 11.39 33.55 -42.78
CA GLY A 10 10.47 32.62 -42.10
C GLY A 10 9.83 33.13 -40.81
N SER A 11 8.74 33.89 -40.95
CA SER A 11 7.61 34.13 -40.04
C SER A 11 7.47 33.22 -38.79
N ALA A 12 7.30 33.83 -37.61
CA ALA A 12 6.76 33.18 -36.40
C ALA A 12 5.43 33.85 -35.97
N PRO A 13 4.33 33.10 -35.72
CA PRO A 13 3.13 33.66 -35.13
C PRO A 13 2.96 33.31 -33.63
N ALA A 14 2.47 34.32 -32.92
CA ALA A 14 1.53 34.33 -31.78
C ALA A 14 1.62 33.24 -30.68
N SER A 15 2.03 33.67 -29.49
CA SER A 15 1.71 33.04 -28.20
C SER A 15 0.39 33.60 -27.65
N THR A 16 -0.64 32.75 -27.52
CA THR A 16 -1.84 33.07 -26.75
C THR A 16 -1.72 32.49 -25.34
N ASP A 17 -1.69 33.36 -24.33
CA ASP A 17 -1.88 33.03 -22.92
C ASP A 17 -3.28 32.45 -22.70
N ALA A 18 -3.35 31.20 -22.22
CA ALA A 18 -4.56 30.61 -21.67
C ALA A 18 -4.40 30.50 -20.15
N ALA A 19 -5.28 31.20 -19.43
CA ALA A 19 -5.32 31.29 -17.97
C ALA A 19 -5.53 29.92 -17.30
N ALA A 20 -4.86 29.73 -16.16
CA ALA A 20 -5.01 28.56 -15.30
C ALA A 20 -6.37 28.59 -14.57
N GLU A 21 -7.27 27.68 -14.94
CA GLU A 21 -8.48 27.40 -14.16
C GLU A 21 -8.13 26.63 -12.88
N LYS A 22 -8.53 27.19 -11.74
CA LYS A 22 -8.53 26.51 -10.45
C LYS A 22 -9.64 25.47 -10.46
N ASN A 23 -9.30 24.20 -10.27
CA ASN A 23 -10.26 23.14 -10.02
C ASN A 23 -10.86 23.30 -8.61
N ASP A 24 -11.88 24.14 -8.48
CA ASP A 24 -12.77 24.12 -7.32
C ASP A 24 -13.77 22.97 -7.49
N VAL A 25 -13.81 22.08 -6.51
CA VAL A 25 -14.83 21.03 -6.43
C VAL A 25 -16.19 21.71 -6.23
N PRO A 26 -17.22 21.41 -7.03
CA PRO A 26 -18.53 22.03 -6.87
C PRO A 26 -19.06 21.85 -5.44
N ALA A 27 -19.49 22.93 -4.81
CA ALA A 27 -19.97 22.96 -3.42
C ALA A 27 -21.09 21.94 -3.14
N GLU A 28 -21.84 21.58 -4.18
CA GLU A 28 -22.90 20.57 -4.15
C GLU A 28 -22.34 19.15 -3.92
N LEU A 29 -21.22 18.79 -4.57
CA LEU A 29 -20.57 17.50 -4.41
C LEU A 29 -19.92 17.35 -3.03
N ALA A 30 -19.36 18.45 -2.50
CA ALA A 30 -18.82 18.53 -1.14
C ALA A 30 -19.92 18.44 -0.06
N SER A 31 -21.08 19.05 -0.32
CA SER A 31 -22.25 18.95 0.55
C SER A 31 -22.84 17.54 0.57
N MET A 32 -22.92 16.88 -0.59
CA MET A 32 -23.41 15.50 -0.69
C MET A 32 -22.47 14.52 0.01
N THR A 33 -21.15 14.65 -0.16
CA THR A 33 -20.17 13.78 0.53
C THR A 33 -20.16 14.00 2.04
N LYS A 34 -20.35 15.23 2.51
CA LYS A 34 -20.50 15.53 3.93
C LYS A 34 -21.79 14.92 4.52
N ALA A 35 -22.92 15.06 3.82
CA ALA A 35 -24.19 14.48 4.26
C ALA A 35 -24.13 12.93 4.31
N THR A 36 -23.48 12.29 3.34
CA THR A 36 -23.27 10.84 3.34
C THR A 36 -22.34 10.40 4.46
N LEU A 37 -21.30 11.19 4.77
CA LEU A 37 -20.37 10.91 5.86
C LEU A 37 -21.05 11.07 7.22
N ASP A 38 -21.85 12.12 7.41
CA ASP A 38 -22.57 12.38 8.65
C ASP A 38 -23.63 11.29 8.90
N ALA A 39 -24.33 10.82 7.85
CA ALA A 39 -25.27 9.70 7.94
C ALA A 39 -24.56 8.36 8.30
N ALA A 40 -23.39 8.10 7.74
CA ALA A 40 -22.60 6.91 8.05
C ALA A 40 -22.05 6.92 9.49
N ILE A 41 -21.75 8.11 10.03
CA ILE A 41 -21.33 8.30 11.42
C ILE A 41 -22.50 8.08 12.40
N GLU A 42 -23.71 8.51 12.05
CA GLU A 42 -24.92 8.26 12.87
C GLU A 42 -25.28 6.76 12.93
N GLU A 43 -25.15 6.03 11.82
CA GLU A 43 -25.37 4.57 11.79
C GLU A 43 -24.29 3.78 12.56
N THR A 44 -23.05 4.27 12.61
CA THR A 44 -21.99 3.61 13.40
C THR A 44 -22.12 3.87 14.89
N ASN A 45 -22.62 5.05 15.31
CA ASN A 45 -22.77 5.38 16.73
C ASN A 45 -23.99 4.71 17.38
N THR A 46 -24.97 4.25 16.59
CA THR A 46 -26.10 3.44 17.06
C THR A 46 -25.80 1.93 17.14
N LYS A 47 -24.73 1.45 16.51
CA LYS A 47 -24.31 0.03 16.52
C LYS A 47 -23.12 -0.29 17.43
N ALA A 48 -22.55 0.71 18.11
CA ALA A 48 -21.52 0.54 19.13
C ALA A 48 -22.12 0.23 20.53
N THR A 49 -23.15 -0.61 20.57
CA THR A 49 -23.51 -1.36 21.76
C THR A 49 -23.53 -2.80 21.29
N SER A 50 -22.76 -3.66 21.96
CA SER A 50 -22.88 -5.12 21.84
C SER A 50 -24.32 -5.53 22.10
N SER A 51 -25.16 -5.53 21.06
CA SER A 51 -26.55 -5.94 21.12
C SER A 51 -26.59 -7.40 20.75
N GLU A 52 -26.80 -8.21 21.79
CA GLU A 52 -27.40 -9.54 21.74
C GLU A 52 -28.35 -9.66 20.54
N ILE A 53 -27.96 -10.42 19.51
CA ILE A 53 -28.92 -10.95 18.56
C ILE A 53 -29.55 -12.16 19.24
N SER A 54 -30.53 -11.89 20.09
CA SER A 54 -31.58 -12.84 20.42
C SER A 54 -32.75 -12.60 19.47
N GLU A 55 -32.59 -12.98 18.20
CA GLU A 55 -33.72 -13.26 17.32
C GLU A 55 -33.61 -14.73 16.90
N GLU A 56 -34.13 -15.61 17.76
CA GLU A 56 -34.41 -17.00 17.41
C GLU A 56 -35.42 -17.02 16.23
N GLY A 57 -34.92 -17.11 14.99
CA GLY A 57 -35.74 -17.34 13.80
C GLY A 57 -35.43 -16.51 12.56
N ALA A 58 -34.51 -15.54 12.61
CA ALA A 58 -34.10 -14.82 11.39
C ALA A 58 -33.21 -15.71 10.51
N GLU A 59 -33.65 -15.99 9.28
CA GLU A 59 -32.86 -16.74 8.30
C GLU A 59 -31.53 -16.01 8.02
N ILE A 60 -30.41 -16.74 8.06
CA ILE A 60 -29.09 -16.21 7.73
C ILE A 60 -29.12 -15.74 6.27
N ARG A 61 -28.86 -14.45 6.07
CA ARG A 61 -28.82 -13.82 4.76
C ARG A 61 -27.48 -13.11 4.58
N THR A 62 -26.73 -13.54 3.59
CA THR A 62 -25.47 -12.91 3.17
C THR A 62 -25.71 -11.93 2.02
N ILE A 63 -24.68 -11.15 1.71
CA ILE A 63 -24.67 -10.19 0.59
C ILE A 63 -24.98 -10.83 -0.78
N PHE A 64 -24.75 -12.14 -0.92
CA PHE A 64 -25.02 -12.86 -2.17
C PHE A 64 -26.50 -13.19 -2.38
N GLN A 65 -27.31 -13.25 -1.31
CA GLN A 65 -28.76 -13.45 -1.42
C GLN A 65 -29.51 -12.12 -1.56
N ASP A 66 -29.14 -11.11 -0.77
CA ASP A 66 -29.74 -9.77 -0.84
C ASP A 66 -28.68 -8.72 -0.48
N PRO A 67 -28.17 -7.96 -1.46
CA PRO A 67 -27.12 -6.98 -1.20
C PRO A 67 -27.60 -5.75 -0.42
N VAL A 68 -28.91 -5.59 -0.21
CA VAL A 68 -29.51 -4.46 0.52
C VAL A 68 -29.87 -4.86 1.95
N ASN A 69 -30.46 -6.05 2.14
CA ASN A 69 -31.00 -6.49 3.44
C ASN A 69 -30.33 -7.77 3.98
N PHE A 70 -29.01 -7.88 3.91
CA PHE A 70 -28.25 -8.97 4.53
C PHE A 70 -27.99 -8.72 6.03
N ASN A 71 -27.83 -9.79 6.80
CA ASN A 71 -27.63 -9.75 8.26
C ASN A 71 -26.32 -10.41 8.74
N VAL A 72 -25.54 -11.02 7.83
CA VAL A 72 -24.22 -11.60 8.13
C VAL A 72 -23.15 -11.05 7.18
N LYS A 73 -21.97 -10.76 7.75
CA LYS A 73 -20.74 -10.32 7.05
C LYS A 73 -19.64 -11.37 7.18
N HIS A 74 -18.65 -11.34 6.29
CA HIS A 74 -17.52 -12.26 6.30
C HIS A 74 -16.32 -11.62 7.03
N PRO A 75 -15.97 -12.07 8.25
CA PRO A 75 -14.90 -11.45 9.03
C PRO A 75 -13.53 -11.69 8.39
N LEU A 76 -12.67 -10.69 8.48
CA LEU A 76 -11.24 -10.82 8.21
C LEU A 76 -10.54 -11.42 9.44
N PHE A 77 -9.39 -12.06 9.22
CA PHE A 77 -8.57 -12.60 10.30
C PHE A 77 -8.01 -11.47 11.19
N ASN A 78 -7.47 -10.43 10.56
CA ASN A 78 -7.10 -9.18 11.22
C ASN A 78 -8.01 -8.03 10.78
N ALA A 79 -8.24 -7.07 11.68
CA ALA A 79 -8.74 -5.76 11.29
C ALA A 79 -7.59 -4.93 10.67
N TRP A 80 -7.91 -4.11 9.68
CA TRP A 80 -6.95 -3.30 8.93
C TRP A 80 -7.37 -1.84 8.91
N THR A 81 -6.40 -0.93 8.94
CA THR A 81 -6.59 0.50 8.82
C THR A 81 -5.96 1.01 7.54
N LEU A 82 -6.76 1.69 6.70
CA LEU A 82 -6.25 2.44 5.55
C LEU A 82 -5.86 3.85 6.01
N TRP A 83 -4.66 4.27 5.64
CA TRP A 83 -4.14 5.61 5.81
C TRP A 83 -3.76 6.23 4.46
N PHE A 84 -3.72 7.56 4.42
CA PHE A 84 -3.31 8.33 3.25
C PHE A 84 -2.48 9.54 3.63
N ASP A 85 -1.47 9.84 2.82
CA ASP A 85 -0.81 11.13 2.82
C ASP A 85 -0.51 11.60 1.38
N ASN A 86 -0.26 12.91 1.25
CA ASN A 86 0.28 13.47 0.01
C ASN A 86 1.28 14.59 0.35
N PRO A 87 2.56 14.26 0.54
CA PRO A 87 3.60 15.23 0.83
C PRO A 87 3.80 16.29 -0.26
N GLY A 88 3.35 16.03 -1.49
CA GLY A 88 3.47 16.96 -2.62
C GLY A 88 2.40 18.05 -2.62
N PHE A 89 1.32 17.90 -1.84
CA PHE A 89 0.22 18.87 -1.80
C PHE A 89 0.56 20.16 -1.05
N ARG A 90 1.48 20.08 -0.07
CA ARG A 90 2.04 21.29 0.55
C ARG A 90 3.33 21.62 -0.17
N GLY A 91 3.46 22.83 -0.69
CA GLY A 91 4.65 23.35 -1.39
C GLY A 91 5.91 23.45 -0.53
N SER A 92 6.17 22.49 0.36
CA SER A 92 7.37 22.39 1.17
C SER A 92 8.56 22.17 0.25
N SER A 93 9.31 23.26 0.07
CA SER A 93 10.40 23.41 -0.86
C SER A 93 11.66 22.66 -0.44
N SER A 94 11.78 22.23 0.83
CA SER A 94 12.99 21.57 1.33
C SER A 94 12.76 20.12 1.75
N ALA A 95 13.77 19.26 1.52
CA ALA A 95 13.74 17.88 1.99
C ALA A 95 13.75 17.76 3.52
N LYS A 96 14.21 18.81 4.23
CA LYS A 96 14.28 18.85 5.70
C LYS A 96 12.89 19.05 6.32
N GLU A 97 12.13 20.03 5.83
CA GLU A 97 10.75 20.27 6.28
C GLU A 97 9.85 19.05 6.03
N ARG A 98 9.99 18.40 4.86
CA ARG A 98 9.23 17.17 4.57
C ARG A 98 9.51 16.03 5.54
N ARG A 99 10.73 15.95 6.09
CA ARG A 99 11.12 14.94 7.09
C ARG A 99 10.58 15.32 8.47
N GLU A 100 10.64 16.58 8.85
CA GLU A 100 10.15 17.10 10.14
C GLU A 100 8.61 17.10 10.22
N SER A 101 7.90 17.20 9.08
CA SER A 101 6.45 17.11 9.00
C SER A 101 5.91 15.70 8.69
N TRP A 102 6.79 14.70 8.56
CA TRP A 102 6.37 13.34 8.24
C TRP A 102 5.57 12.78 9.42
N GLY A 103 4.35 12.32 9.15
CA GLY A 103 3.35 11.96 10.18
C GLY A 103 2.29 13.03 10.44
N ALA A 104 2.60 14.33 10.33
CA ALA A 104 1.62 15.41 10.53
C ALA A 104 0.54 15.47 9.43
N ASN A 105 0.82 14.87 8.26
CA ASN A 105 -0.11 14.79 7.13
C ASN A 105 -0.57 13.35 6.85
N LEU A 106 -0.32 12.40 7.76
CA LEU A 106 -0.82 11.05 7.66
C LEU A 106 -2.24 10.99 8.23
N HIS A 107 -3.21 10.70 7.39
CA HIS A 107 -4.62 10.69 7.76
C HIS A 107 -5.12 9.24 7.84
N LYS A 108 -5.69 8.85 8.98
CA LYS A 108 -6.49 7.63 9.09
C LYS A 108 -7.76 7.83 8.27
N ILE A 109 -7.99 6.99 7.26
CA ILE A 109 -9.19 7.04 6.43
C ILE A 109 -10.29 6.22 7.10
N VAL A 110 -10.06 4.91 7.22
CA VAL A 110 -11.07 3.97 7.73
C VAL A 110 -10.40 2.74 8.31
N GLU A 111 -11.12 2.08 9.21
CA GLU A 111 -10.79 0.76 9.72
C GLU A 111 -11.81 -0.26 9.19
N ILE A 112 -11.32 -1.39 8.71
CA ILE A 112 -12.12 -2.46 8.11
C ILE A 112 -11.85 -3.77 8.85
N SER A 113 -12.90 -4.55 9.06
CA SER A 113 -12.83 -5.85 9.76
C SER A 113 -13.56 -6.97 9.01
N THR A 114 -14.24 -6.65 7.90
CA THR A 114 -14.94 -7.62 7.06
C THR A 114 -14.61 -7.47 5.57
N VAL A 115 -14.86 -8.52 4.79
CA VAL A 115 -14.67 -8.53 3.33
C VAL A 115 -15.56 -7.49 2.64
N GLU A 116 -16.80 -7.32 3.11
CA GLU A 116 -17.75 -6.34 2.57
C GLU A 116 -17.26 -4.90 2.82
N GLU A 117 -16.70 -4.62 4.00
CA GLU A 117 -16.12 -3.32 4.33
C GLU A 117 -14.91 -3.00 3.45
N PHE A 118 -14.06 -4.00 3.18
CA PHE A 118 -12.98 -3.86 2.21
C PHE A 118 -13.49 -3.45 0.83
N TRP A 119 -14.50 -4.15 0.29
CA TRP A 119 -15.02 -3.82 -1.04
C TRP A 119 -15.78 -2.49 -1.06
N GLY A 120 -16.49 -2.14 0.01
CA GLY A 120 -17.09 -0.83 0.20
C GLY A 120 -16.04 0.28 0.15
N LEU A 121 -14.90 0.10 0.82
CA LEU A 121 -13.77 1.03 0.77
C LEU A 121 -13.12 1.08 -0.61
N TYR A 122 -12.67 -0.05 -1.14
CA TYR A 122 -11.89 -0.13 -2.38
C TYR A 122 -12.64 0.48 -3.57
N ASN A 123 -13.95 0.25 -3.65
CA ASN A 123 -14.78 0.78 -4.74
C ASN A 123 -15.03 2.29 -4.67
N ASN A 124 -14.72 2.94 -3.54
CA ASN A 124 -15.01 4.37 -3.30
C ASN A 124 -13.76 5.23 -3.07
N ILE A 125 -12.55 4.67 -3.20
CA ILE A 125 -11.29 5.43 -3.15
C ILE A 125 -10.74 5.72 -4.54
N VAL A 126 -9.92 6.77 -4.64
CA VAL A 126 -9.23 7.10 -5.91
C VAL A 126 -8.26 5.98 -6.25
N PRO A 127 -8.35 5.38 -7.46
CA PRO A 127 -7.46 4.30 -7.85
C PRO A 127 -6.00 4.78 -8.03
N PRO A 128 -5.01 3.91 -7.82
CA PRO A 128 -3.58 4.22 -7.94
C PRO A 128 -3.17 4.97 -9.22
N SER A 129 -3.74 4.60 -10.36
CA SER A 129 -3.47 5.17 -11.68
C SER A 129 -3.87 6.64 -11.81
N ASN A 130 -4.80 7.09 -10.96
CA ASN A 130 -5.34 8.44 -10.90
C ASN A 130 -4.84 9.24 -9.68
N LEU A 131 -3.97 8.66 -8.85
CA LEU A 131 -3.41 9.37 -7.72
C LEU A 131 -2.50 10.53 -8.16
N PRO A 132 -2.58 11.69 -7.46
CA PRO A 132 -1.66 12.78 -7.67
C PRO A 132 -0.23 12.36 -7.33
N GLN A 133 0.75 13.06 -7.88
CA GLN A 133 2.16 12.77 -7.59
C GLN A 133 2.44 12.96 -6.10
N SER A 134 3.28 12.08 -5.56
CA SER A 134 3.68 11.99 -4.15
C SER A 134 2.63 11.39 -3.21
N ALA A 135 1.40 11.13 -3.65
CA ALA A 135 0.40 10.47 -2.83
C ALA A 135 0.82 9.03 -2.45
N ASN A 136 0.43 8.62 -1.25
CA ASN A 136 0.66 7.27 -0.74
C ASN A 136 -0.59 6.71 -0.07
N TYR A 137 -0.83 5.42 -0.28
CA TYR A 137 -1.77 4.63 0.53
C TYR A 137 -0.99 3.68 1.41
N TYR A 138 -1.51 3.46 2.61
CA TYR A 138 -0.97 2.53 3.60
C TYR A 138 -2.11 1.68 4.14
N LEU A 139 -2.06 0.36 3.99
CA LEU A 139 -3.02 -0.55 4.61
C LEU A 139 -2.27 -1.38 5.65
N PHE A 140 -2.51 -1.11 6.94
CA PHE A 140 -1.77 -1.70 8.06
C PHE A 140 -2.72 -2.39 9.03
N LYS A 141 -2.28 -3.45 9.70
CA LYS A 141 -3.09 -4.11 10.73
C LYS A 141 -3.47 -3.09 11.82
N THR A 142 -4.72 -3.11 12.29
CA THR A 142 -5.26 -2.13 13.25
C THR A 142 -4.38 -2.00 14.49
N GLY A 143 -4.02 -0.78 14.87
CA GLY A 143 -3.15 -0.50 16.02
C GLY A 143 -1.67 -0.48 15.69
N ILE A 144 -1.28 -0.75 14.43
CA ILE A 144 0.07 -0.50 13.92
C ILE A 144 0.04 0.74 13.05
N GLN A 145 0.82 1.75 13.41
CA GLN A 145 1.00 2.93 12.56
C GLN A 145 1.98 2.62 11.42
N PRO A 146 1.80 3.17 10.21
CA PRO A 146 2.74 3.01 9.10
C PRO A 146 4.01 3.87 9.29
N ALA A 147 4.61 3.76 10.47
CA ALA A 147 5.73 4.54 10.96
C ALA A 147 6.84 3.61 11.43
N TRP A 148 8.11 3.97 11.23
CA TRP A 148 9.24 3.13 11.66
C TRP A 148 9.45 3.21 13.19
N GLU A 149 8.90 4.25 13.81
CA GLU A 149 8.85 4.49 15.25
C GLU A 149 7.85 3.56 15.95
N ASP A 150 6.89 2.98 15.20
CA ASP A 150 5.97 2.00 15.74
C ASP A 150 6.74 0.76 16.22
N PRO A 151 6.50 0.25 17.45
CA PRO A 151 7.20 -0.90 17.99
C PRO A 151 7.13 -2.15 17.10
N ALA A 152 6.04 -2.31 16.33
CA ALA A 152 5.89 -3.42 15.40
C ALA A 152 6.76 -3.25 14.14
N ASN A 153 7.22 -2.06 13.79
CA ASN A 153 8.01 -1.81 12.57
C ASN A 153 9.49 -1.54 12.85
N GLY A 154 9.88 -1.04 14.02
CA GLY A 154 11.24 -0.54 14.25
C GLY A 154 12.38 -1.55 14.05
N ASN A 155 12.14 -2.83 14.32
CA ASN A 155 13.09 -3.93 14.06
C ASN A 155 12.83 -4.67 12.74
N GLY A 156 11.93 -4.12 11.95
CA GLY A 156 11.40 -4.70 10.74
C GLY A 156 12.13 -4.33 9.46
N GLY A 157 11.50 -4.68 8.35
CA GLY A 157 11.96 -4.34 7.02
C GLY A 157 10.82 -4.29 6.03
N LYS A 158 11.16 -4.19 4.76
CA LYS A 158 10.18 -4.19 3.68
C LYS A 158 10.69 -4.90 2.45
N TRP A 159 9.80 -5.66 1.82
CA TRP A 159 9.92 -6.06 0.42
C TRP A 159 9.38 -4.94 -0.45
N SER A 160 10.09 -4.55 -1.50
CA SER A 160 9.62 -3.47 -2.37
C SER A 160 9.99 -3.68 -3.84
N ILE A 161 9.12 -3.21 -4.72
CA ILE A 161 9.35 -3.17 -6.18
C ILE A 161 9.11 -1.76 -6.70
N GLN A 162 9.92 -1.31 -7.65
CA GLN A 162 9.73 -0.03 -8.35
C GLN A 162 9.33 -0.28 -9.80
N LEU A 163 8.16 0.24 -10.17
CA LEU A 163 7.55 0.03 -11.47
C LEU A 163 7.55 1.35 -12.25
N PRO A 164 8.21 1.45 -13.42
CA PRO A 164 8.16 2.65 -14.25
C PRO A 164 6.72 3.10 -14.50
N ARG A 165 6.40 4.36 -14.14
CA ARG A 165 5.01 4.86 -14.11
C ARG A 165 4.35 4.75 -15.48
N GLU A 166 5.07 5.17 -16.52
CA GLU A 166 4.57 5.17 -17.90
C GLU A 166 4.19 3.76 -18.38
N LYS A 167 5.04 2.76 -18.09
CA LYS A 167 4.81 1.38 -18.52
C LYS A 167 3.75 0.64 -17.71
N HIS A 168 3.51 1.06 -16.47
CA HIS A 168 2.66 0.32 -15.52
C HIS A 168 1.36 1.03 -15.16
N ARG A 169 1.08 2.22 -15.71
CA ARG A 169 -0.15 2.97 -15.43
C ARG A 169 -1.42 2.14 -15.66
N GLY A 170 -1.45 1.31 -16.70
CA GLY A 170 -2.60 0.44 -17.00
C GLY A 170 -2.72 -0.81 -16.12
N GLN A 171 -1.72 -1.12 -15.29
CA GLN A 171 -1.68 -2.34 -14.47
C GLN A 171 -1.63 -2.05 -12.96
N ILE A 172 -1.25 -0.83 -12.56
CA ILE A 172 -0.97 -0.51 -11.16
C ILE A 172 -2.20 -0.69 -10.25
N ASP A 173 -3.40 -0.41 -10.75
CA ASP A 173 -4.64 -0.58 -9.98
C ASP A 173 -4.85 -2.05 -9.61
N LYS A 174 -4.64 -2.96 -10.57
CA LYS A 174 -4.71 -4.41 -10.36
C LYS A 174 -3.63 -4.90 -9.40
N LEU A 175 -2.38 -4.45 -9.59
CA LEU A 175 -1.26 -4.86 -8.72
C LEU A 175 -1.49 -4.41 -7.28
N TRP A 176 -2.01 -3.20 -7.08
CA TRP A 176 -2.35 -2.71 -5.75
C TRP A 176 -3.53 -3.47 -5.13
N LEU A 177 -4.60 -3.70 -5.89
CA LEU A 177 -5.73 -4.53 -5.45
C LEU A 177 -5.26 -5.90 -4.98
N TYR A 178 -4.46 -6.60 -5.79
CA TYR A 178 -3.97 -7.93 -5.44
C TYR A 178 -3.04 -7.91 -4.23
N THR A 179 -2.25 -6.84 -4.06
CA THR A 179 -1.44 -6.65 -2.85
C THR A 179 -2.32 -6.49 -1.60
N MET A 180 -3.40 -5.69 -1.68
CA MET A 180 -4.34 -5.53 -0.57
C MET A 180 -5.10 -6.83 -0.27
N LEU A 181 -5.57 -7.54 -1.30
CA LEU A 181 -6.24 -8.83 -1.15
C LEU A 181 -5.31 -9.86 -0.51
N ALA A 182 -4.04 -9.89 -0.93
CA ALA A 182 -3.05 -10.80 -0.37
C ALA A 182 -2.75 -10.50 1.11
N ALA A 183 -2.82 -9.23 1.51
CA ALA A 183 -2.66 -8.80 2.90
C ALA A 183 -3.88 -9.18 3.75
N ILE A 184 -5.09 -8.74 3.38
CA ILE A 184 -6.30 -8.98 4.19
C ILE A 184 -6.74 -10.45 4.22
N GLY A 185 -6.36 -11.22 3.19
CA GLY A 185 -6.57 -12.67 3.14
C GLY A 185 -5.50 -13.48 3.86
N GLU A 186 -4.51 -12.82 4.49
CA GLU A 186 -3.37 -13.42 5.21
C GLU A 186 -2.49 -14.38 4.40
N VAL A 187 -2.66 -14.46 3.07
CA VAL A 187 -1.83 -15.32 2.21
C VAL A 187 -0.39 -14.86 2.10
N LEU A 188 -0.10 -13.60 2.42
CA LEU A 188 1.27 -13.15 2.62
C LEU A 188 1.89 -13.77 3.88
N GLU A 189 1.13 -13.99 4.96
CA GLU A 189 1.64 -14.58 6.20
C GLU A 189 1.81 -16.11 6.09
N THR A 190 0.97 -16.73 5.25
CA THR A 190 0.96 -18.17 4.97
C THR A 190 1.13 -18.47 3.45
N PRO A 191 2.31 -18.22 2.86
CA PRO A 191 2.53 -18.32 1.42
C PRO A 191 2.57 -19.76 0.87
N SER A 192 2.64 -20.79 1.73
CA SER A 192 2.70 -22.20 1.34
C SER A 192 1.64 -23.04 2.06
N SER A 193 1.25 -24.17 1.47
CA SER A 193 0.30 -25.10 2.12
C SER A 193 0.80 -25.71 3.42
N GLU A 194 2.12 -25.64 3.67
CA GLU A 194 2.77 -26.11 4.90
C GLU A 194 2.86 -25.01 5.96
N SER A 195 2.70 -23.74 5.56
CA SER A 195 2.68 -22.61 6.49
C SER A 195 1.33 -22.53 7.20
N SER A 196 1.37 -22.31 8.51
CA SER A 196 0.19 -22.07 9.34
C SER A 196 0.23 -20.64 9.87
N PRO A 197 -0.94 -20.00 10.07
CA PRO A 197 -0.98 -18.69 10.70
C PRO A 197 -0.39 -18.81 12.11
N PRO A 198 0.41 -17.83 12.55
CA PRO A 198 0.94 -17.85 13.90
C PRO A 198 -0.18 -17.78 14.95
N ASN A 199 0.07 -18.37 16.13
CA ASN A 199 -0.90 -18.39 17.22
C ASN A 199 -1.06 -17.02 17.90
N ASP A 200 -0.02 -16.18 17.83
CA ASP A 200 0.02 -14.86 18.44
C ASP A 200 0.34 -13.79 17.41
N ARG A 201 -0.28 -12.62 17.57
CA ARG A 201 -0.11 -11.47 16.68
C ARG A 201 1.35 -11.00 16.62
N GLU A 202 2.10 -11.14 17.70
CA GLU A 202 3.51 -10.77 17.81
C GLU A 202 4.43 -11.64 16.95
N GLN A 203 3.97 -12.84 16.60
CA GLN A 203 4.68 -13.78 15.73
C GLN A 203 4.32 -13.59 14.25
N GLU A 204 3.30 -12.78 13.95
CA GLU A 204 3.00 -12.33 12.59
C GLU A 204 4.13 -11.44 12.07
N LEU A 205 4.56 -11.75 10.85
CA LEU A 205 5.59 -10.99 10.17
C LEU A 205 4.99 -9.79 9.44
N VAL A 206 3.89 -9.94 8.71
CA VAL A 206 3.33 -8.85 7.90
C VAL A 206 2.64 -7.81 8.78
N THR A 207 3.10 -6.55 8.72
CA THR A 207 2.50 -5.43 9.46
C THR A 207 1.61 -4.55 8.59
N GLY A 208 1.94 -4.43 7.30
CA GLY A 208 1.21 -3.58 6.38
C GLY A 208 1.72 -3.62 4.94
N VAL A 209 0.96 -3.02 4.04
CA VAL A 209 1.30 -2.83 2.63
C VAL A 209 1.18 -1.37 2.24
N ILE A 210 2.03 -0.92 1.32
CA ILE A 210 2.15 0.48 0.92
C ILE A 210 2.15 0.58 -0.60
N LEU A 211 1.41 1.58 -1.09
CA LEU A 211 1.55 2.10 -2.45
C LEU A 211 2.08 3.53 -2.41
N GLN A 212 3.09 3.80 -3.24
CA GLN A 212 3.67 5.13 -3.40
C GLN A 212 3.62 5.56 -4.86
N ALA A 213 2.84 6.60 -5.17
CA ALA A 213 2.79 7.20 -6.50
C ALA A 213 3.85 8.29 -6.63
N ARG A 214 4.99 8.01 -7.27
CA ARG A 214 6.03 9.01 -7.56
C ARG A 214 5.89 9.52 -8.99
N SER A 215 6.65 10.55 -9.34
CA SER A 215 6.61 11.15 -10.68
C SER A 215 6.96 10.15 -11.77
N ASN A 216 8.05 9.39 -11.59
CA ASN A 216 8.60 8.50 -12.61
C ASN A 216 8.31 7.00 -12.38
N TYR A 217 7.85 6.62 -11.19
CA TYR A 217 7.59 5.23 -10.83
C TYR A 217 6.45 5.11 -9.80
N TYR A 218 5.83 3.94 -9.76
CA TYR A 218 5.09 3.46 -8.59
C TYR A 218 6.00 2.59 -7.74
N ARG A 219 5.84 2.62 -6.42
CA ARG A 219 6.45 1.63 -5.53
C ARG A 219 5.35 0.93 -4.75
N ILE A 220 5.36 -0.40 -4.78
CA ILE A 220 4.56 -1.23 -3.88
C ILE A 220 5.51 -1.83 -2.86
N SER A 221 5.09 -1.92 -1.60
CA SER A 221 5.90 -2.52 -0.53
C SER A 221 5.06 -3.33 0.44
N VAL A 222 5.63 -4.43 0.93
CA VAL A 222 5.12 -5.22 2.06
C VAL A 222 6.06 -4.98 3.23
N TRP A 223 5.53 -4.50 4.36
CA TRP A 223 6.29 -4.25 5.58
C TRP A 223 6.20 -5.45 6.51
N THR A 224 7.33 -5.74 7.15
CA THR A 224 7.49 -6.87 8.05
C THR A 224 8.01 -6.43 9.41
N ARG A 225 7.55 -7.09 10.49
CA ARG A 225 7.93 -6.83 11.89
C ARG A 225 9.40 -7.13 12.18
N ARG A 226 9.98 -8.00 11.35
CA ARG A 226 11.32 -8.57 11.49
C ARG A 226 12.12 -8.39 10.22
N ALA A 227 13.45 -8.43 10.36
CA ALA A 227 14.40 -8.25 9.26
C ALA A 227 15.61 -9.20 9.36
N ASP A 228 15.40 -10.36 9.96
CA ASP A 228 16.40 -11.38 10.23
C ASP A 228 17.14 -11.81 8.94
N GLU A 229 18.38 -12.27 9.12
CA GLU A 229 19.30 -12.61 8.03
C GLU A 229 19.17 -14.09 7.65
N TRP A 230 18.96 -14.36 6.36
CA TRP A 230 18.79 -15.72 5.83
C TRP A 230 20.07 -16.31 5.23
N ASP A 231 21.08 -15.48 4.95
CA ASP A 231 22.36 -15.89 4.39
C ASP A 231 23.42 -15.96 5.50
N VAL A 232 23.13 -16.78 6.51
CA VAL A 232 23.99 -17.01 7.67
C VAL A 232 24.26 -18.51 7.82
N PRO A 233 25.43 -18.93 8.33
CA PRO A 233 25.70 -20.33 8.63
C PRO A 233 24.64 -20.89 9.59
N GLU A 234 24.31 -22.18 9.45
CA GLU A 234 23.35 -22.86 10.33
C GLU A 234 23.80 -22.74 11.81
N PRO A 235 23.01 -22.07 12.66
CA PRO A 235 23.40 -21.75 14.02
C PRO A 235 23.29 -22.95 14.97
N THR A 236 24.18 -23.01 15.95
CA THR A 236 24.24 -24.11 16.93
C THR A 236 23.36 -23.86 18.15
N ASP A 237 23.09 -22.60 18.48
CA ASP A 237 22.22 -22.19 19.57
C ASP A 237 20.75 -22.09 19.13
N GLU A 238 19.85 -22.11 20.12
CA GLU A 238 18.40 -22.11 19.88
C GLU A 238 17.89 -20.77 19.34
N GLU A 239 18.45 -19.66 19.81
CA GLU A 239 18.07 -18.30 19.39
C GLU A 239 18.41 -18.08 17.92
N GLY A 240 19.60 -18.48 17.50
CA GLY A 240 20.02 -18.45 16.10
C GLY A 240 19.10 -19.30 15.23
N ARG A 241 18.73 -20.52 15.67
CA ARG A 241 17.82 -21.37 14.88
C ARG A 241 16.43 -20.74 14.72
N ALA A 242 15.91 -20.11 15.77
CA ALA A 242 14.64 -19.38 15.71
C ALA A 242 14.74 -18.17 14.76
N SER A 243 15.83 -17.40 14.83
CA SER A 243 16.11 -16.28 13.92
C SER A 243 16.19 -16.74 12.46
N LEU A 244 16.89 -17.84 12.17
CA LEU A 244 16.97 -18.41 10.83
C LEU A 244 15.61 -18.90 10.32
N ALA A 245 14.75 -19.46 11.18
CA ALA A 245 13.38 -19.83 10.81
C ALA A 245 12.55 -18.60 10.41
N VAL A 246 12.66 -17.50 11.16
CA VAL A 246 12.03 -16.22 10.80
C VAL A 246 12.57 -15.71 9.46
N ALA A 247 13.89 -15.79 9.24
CA ALA A 247 14.51 -15.35 8.00
C ALA A 247 14.06 -16.17 6.76
N LYS A 248 13.89 -17.49 6.92
CA LYS A 248 13.32 -18.38 5.89
C LYS A 248 11.88 -17.98 5.55
N ARG A 249 11.03 -17.69 6.56
CA ARG A 249 9.68 -17.15 6.34
C ARG A 249 9.69 -15.80 5.62
N LEU A 250 10.58 -14.87 6.01
CA LEU A 250 10.73 -13.58 5.31
C LEU A 250 11.05 -13.76 3.82
N LEU A 251 11.89 -14.75 3.47
CA LEU A 251 12.24 -15.07 2.10
C LEU A 251 11.04 -15.63 1.32
N GLU A 252 10.26 -16.52 1.93
CA GLU A 252 9.02 -17.06 1.33
C GLU A 252 8.00 -15.96 1.03
N ILE A 253 7.81 -15.00 1.95
CA ILE A 253 6.96 -13.82 1.74
C ILE A 253 7.42 -13.06 0.50
N GLY A 254 8.72 -12.80 0.37
CA GLY A 254 9.28 -12.07 -0.79
C GLY A 254 9.07 -12.81 -2.10
N ARG A 255 9.29 -14.13 -2.11
CA ARG A 255 9.08 -14.99 -3.29
C ARG A 255 7.61 -14.99 -3.71
N PHE A 256 6.71 -15.25 -2.78
CA PHE A 256 5.26 -15.25 -3.02
C PHE A 256 4.75 -13.89 -3.48
N PHE A 257 5.23 -12.81 -2.85
CA PHE A 257 4.89 -11.45 -3.27
C PHE A 257 5.33 -11.20 -4.72
N LYS A 258 6.52 -11.66 -5.14
CA LYS A 258 6.99 -11.50 -6.52
C LYS A 258 6.19 -12.36 -7.51
N SER A 259 6.04 -13.66 -7.25
CA SER A 259 5.47 -14.61 -8.21
C SER A 259 3.94 -14.62 -8.22
N GLU A 260 3.32 -14.77 -7.06
CA GLU A 260 1.87 -15.03 -6.97
C GLU A 260 1.07 -13.72 -6.90
N VAL A 261 1.55 -12.74 -6.13
CA VAL A 261 0.82 -11.47 -5.95
C VAL A 261 1.03 -10.53 -7.13
N LEU A 262 2.29 -10.31 -7.51
CA LEU A 262 2.63 -9.40 -8.61
C LEU A 262 2.65 -10.07 -9.98
N GLY A 263 2.66 -11.42 -10.05
CA GLY A 263 2.64 -12.16 -11.31
C GLY A 263 3.96 -12.18 -12.06
N TYR A 264 5.08 -11.85 -11.42
CA TYR A 264 6.39 -11.83 -12.06
C TYR A 264 7.19 -13.10 -11.75
N PRO A 265 7.74 -13.79 -12.77
CA PRO A 265 8.69 -14.88 -12.55
C PRO A 265 9.84 -14.45 -11.61
N LEU A 266 10.35 -15.37 -10.80
CA LEU A 266 11.41 -15.05 -9.83
C LEU A 266 12.69 -14.51 -10.49
N ASP A 267 12.97 -14.92 -11.72
CA ASP A 267 14.10 -14.47 -12.53
C ASP A 267 13.80 -13.18 -13.34
N ALA A 268 12.54 -12.74 -13.39
CA ALA A 268 12.15 -11.58 -14.18
C ALA A 268 12.76 -10.28 -13.63
N LYS A 269 13.29 -9.47 -14.55
CA LYS A 269 13.82 -8.13 -14.31
C LYS A 269 12.79 -7.07 -14.70
N VAL A 270 12.04 -6.60 -13.73
CA VAL A 270 10.96 -5.62 -13.89
C VAL A 270 11.52 -4.20 -13.75
N GLY A 271 12.39 -3.77 -14.68
CA GLY A 271 12.99 -2.45 -14.54
C GLY A 271 13.88 -2.05 -15.70
N GLY A 272 13.38 -1.18 -16.57
CA GLY A 272 14.20 -0.46 -17.55
C GLY A 272 15.01 0.65 -16.88
N GLY A 273 15.93 0.29 -15.96
CA GLY A 273 16.82 1.23 -15.25
C GLY A 273 16.41 1.59 -13.81
N PHE A 274 15.26 1.12 -13.32
CA PHE A 274 14.90 1.12 -11.90
C PHE A 274 15.23 -0.26 -11.31
N SER A 275 15.36 -0.38 -9.98
CA SER A 275 15.59 -1.69 -9.35
C SER A 275 14.56 -2.69 -9.86
N SER A 276 15.06 -3.65 -10.64
CA SER A 276 14.25 -4.55 -11.44
C SER A 276 13.79 -5.78 -10.66
N GLU A 277 14.01 -5.78 -9.35
CA GLU A 277 13.82 -6.91 -8.47
C GLU A 277 13.01 -6.50 -7.24
N VAL A 278 12.29 -7.48 -6.68
CA VAL A 278 11.69 -7.34 -5.37
C VAL A 278 12.85 -7.38 -4.37
N GLU A 279 13.15 -6.24 -3.76
CA GLU A 279 14.27 -6.06 -2.83
C GLU A 279 13.76 -6.00 -1.39
N PHE A 280 14.44 -6.71 -0.50
CA PHE A 280 14.28 -6.52 0.93
C PHE A 280 15.24 -5.46 1.46
N GLN A 281 14.74 -4.63 2.36
CA GLN A 281 15.56 -3.66 3.09
C GLN A 281 15.06 -3.54 4.53
N SER A 282 15.95 -3.70 5.52
CA SER A 282 15.61 -3.42 6.91
C SER A 282 15.36 -1.92 7.10
N HIS A 283 14.48 -1.55 8.04
CA HIS A 283 14.23 -0.13 8.32
C HIS A 283 15.51 0.56 8.83
N LYS A 284 16.29 -0.10 9.69
CA LYS A 284 17.58 0.39 10.21
C LYS A 284 18.62 0.65 9.12
N ASP A 285 18.68 -0.18 8.07
CA ASP A 285 19.62 0.00 6.96
C ASP A 285 19.11 1.03 5.93
N SER A 286 17.79 1.17 5.81
CA SER A 286 17.16 2.18 4.95
C SER A 286 17.54 3.60 5.38
N GLU A 287 17.58 3.87 6.69
CA GLU A 287 18.03 5.16 7.23
C GLU A 287 19.46 5.51 6.82
N LYS A 288 20.33 4.49 6.73
CA LYS A 288 21.75 4.63 6.39
C LYS A 288 22.03 4.51 4.88
N LYS A 289 21.00 4.32 4.04
CA LYS A 289 21.10 4.05 2.59
C LYS A 289 22.04 2.87 2.24
N ARG A 290 22.05 1.80 3.04
CA ARG A 290 22.84 0.57 2.81
C ARG A 290 21.92 -0.67 2.84
N GLY A 291 22.48 -1.87 2.63
CA GLY A 291 21.86 -3.15 3.05
C GLY A 291 20.69 -3.69 2.23
N LYS A 292 20.61 -3.40 0.93
CA LYS A 292 19.58 -4.02 0.07
C LYS A 292 19.92 -5.48 -0.19
N ARG A 293 18.96 -6.38 0.06
CA ARG A 293 19.05 -7.80 -0.28
C ARG A 293 18.05 -8.09 -1.39
N ALA A 294 18.53 -8.54 -2.54
CA ALA A 294 17.66 -9.04 -3.59
C ALA A 294 17.19 -10.46 -3.26
N LEU A 295 16.06 -10.88 -3.85
CA LEU A 295 15.76 -12.29 -3.98
C LEU A 295 16.88 -12.92 -4.83
N VAL A 296 17.78 -13.65 -4.19
CA VAL A 296 18.78 -14.44 -4.90
C VAL A 296 18.06 -15.64 -5.52
N ASN A 297 18.25 -15.84 -6.83
CA ASN A 297 17.74 -16.98 -7.58
C ASN A 297 18.17 -18.31 -6.95
#